data_AF-A0A3C0DVS9-F1
#
_entry.id   AF-A0A3C0DVS9-F1
#
_cell.length_a   1.000
_cell.length_b   1.000
_cell.length_c   1.000
_cell.angle_alpha   90.00
_cell.angle_beta   90.00
_cell.angle_gamma   90.00
#
_symmetry.space_group_name_H-M   'P 1'
#
loop_
_entity.id
_entity.type
_entity.pdbx_description
1 polymer ?
#
loop_
_entity_poly.entity_id
_entity_poly.type
_entity_poly.pdbx_seq_one_letter_code
_entity_poly.pdbx_strand_id
1 'polypeptide(L)'
;IGLQNESVLTLSNRGRGHLLTRFDADEMVNDQIWKMLPGFYWSTGVTKSRPGSEVLAVHSELRNQFGRIPLLAIRDAGRGKVLFMGTDSAWRWRRGVEDKFHYRFWSQIARWMAHKRHLAEKEGIRLSYTPETPKVGDRVFLQSTVLDEAGFPLENGEVNGAIISPSGQDEQIELTEVEGGWGVYSAELLPQEGGQFEITIEAPEHDRKLET
;
A
#
# COMPACT_ATOMS: atom_id res chain seq x y z
N ILE A 1 -4.95 23.27 4.73
CA ILE A 1 -5.35 24.34 3.78
C ILE A 1 -5.69 23.66 2.46
N GLY A 2 -6.87 23.94 1.90
CA GLY A 2 -7.27 23.41 0.59
C GLY A 2 -6.84 24.34 -0.54
N LEU A 3 -6.53 23.78 -1.71
CA LEU A 3 -6.09 24.49 -2.90
C LEU A 3 -7.19 24.45 -3.96
N GLN A 4 -7.56 25.61 -4.51
CA GLN A 4 -8.41 25.71 -5.70
C GLN A 4 -7.51 25.54 -6.93
N ASN A 5 -7.57 24.37 -7.56
CA ASN A 5 -6.76 24.02 -8.73
C ASN A 5 -7.50 23.04 -9.63
N GLU A 6 -7.53 23.34 -10.93
CA GLU A 6 -8.02 22.39 -11.93
C GLU A 6 -6.88 21.47 -12.36
N SER A 7 -7.07 20.15 -12.23
CA SER A 7 -6.07 19.16 -12.62
C SER A 7 -6.68 17.76 -12.71
N VAL A 8 -5.90 16.79 -13.20
CA VAL A 8 -6.26 15.36 -13.18
C VAL A 8 -5.38 14.57 -12.21
N LEU A 9 -5.83 13.37 -11.85
CA LEU A 9 -5.01 12.40 -11.14
C LEU A 9 -4.12 11.65 -12.14
N THR A 10 -2.84 11.50 -11.82
CA THR A 10 -1.91 10.63 -12.54
C THR A 10 -1.54 9.46 -11.64
N LEU A 11 -1.62 8.24 -12.15
CA LEU A 11 -1.18 7.07 -11.41
C LEU A 11 0.33 7.14 -11.15
N SER A 12 0.72 6.75 -9.94
CA SER A 12 2.13 6.45 -9.65
C SER A 12 2.52 5.11 -10.28
N ASN A 13 3.81 4.77 -10.26
CA ASN A 13 4.25 3.42 -10.67
C ASN A 13 3.54 2.32 -9.88
N ARG A 14 3.32 2.52 -8.56
CA ARG A 14 2.55 1.57 -7.72
C ARG A 14 1.08 1.53 -8.13
N GLY A 15 0.47 2.69 -8.38
CA GLY A 15 -0.94 2.77 -8.76
C GLY A 15 -1.29 2.15 -10.10
N ARG A 16 -0.35 2.04 -11.06
CA ARG A 16 -0.63 1.39 -12.36
C ARG A 16 -1.01 -0.08 -12.21
N GLY A 17 -0.33 -0.81 -11.33
CA GLY A 17 -0.57 -2.23 -11.09
C GLY A 17 -1.50 -2.53 -9.90
N HIS A 18 -1.78 -1.57 -9.03
CA HIS A 18 -2.51 -1.81 -7.79
C HIS A 18 -4.01 -2.08 -8.01
N LEU A 19 -4.58 -3.06 -7.30
CA LEU A 19 -5.97 -3.52 -7.49
C LEU A 19 -7.01 -2.39 -7.33
N LEU A 20 -6.80 -1.46 -6.39
CA LEU A 20 -7.74 -0.37 -6.12
C LEU A 20 -7.89 0.62 -7.27
N THR A 21 -6.87 0.71 -8.11
CA THR A 21 -6.78 1.64 -9.24
C THR A 21 -6.91 0.93 -10.58
N ARG A 22 -7.31 -0.35 -10.58
CA ARG A 22 -7.37 -1.20 -11.78
C ARG A 22 -8.75 -1.14 -12.47
N PHE A 23 -8.88 -0.28 -13.47
CA PHE A 23 -10.04 -0.24 -14.37
C PHE A 23 -9.92 -1.19 -15.55
N ASP A 24 -8.69 -1.49 -15.98
CA ASP A 24 -8.37 -2.47 -17.02
C ASP A 24 -7.23 -3.39 -16.55
N ALA A 25 -7.11 -4.58 -17.16
CA ALA A 25 -6.05 -5.53 -16.83
C ALA A 25 -4.71 -5.14 -17.46
N ASP A 26 -4.73 -4.43 -18.59
CA ASP A 26 -3.53 -3.87 -19.20
C ASP A 26 -3.16 -2.55 -18.51
N GLU A 27 -1.94 -2.46 -17.95
CA GLU A 27 -1.50 -1.28 -17.20
C GLU A 27 -1.42 -0.01 -18.06
N MET A 28 -1.07 -0.15 -19.35
CA MET A 28 -0.98 0.98 -20.27
C MET A 28 -2.38 1.51 -20.59
N VAL A 29 -3.33 0.61 -20.88
CA VAL A 29 -4.74 0.97 -21.06
C VAL A 29 -5.31 1.59 -19.78
N ASN A 30 -5.00 1.02 -18.61
CA ASN A 30 -5.44 1.53 -17.31
C ASN A 30 -4.94 2.97 -17.07
N ASP A 31 -3.65 3.24 -17.31
CA ASP A 31 -3.06 4.57 -17.18
C ASP A 31 -3.73 5.60 -18.13
N GLN A 32 -4.10 5.18 -19.35
CA GLN A 32 -4.85 6.04 -20.28
C GLN A 32 -6.27 6.32 -19.80
N ILE A 33 -6.99 5.32 -19.27
CA ILE A 33 -8.31 5.51 -18.67
C ILE A 33 -8.25 6.57 -17.57
N TRP A 34 -7.27 6.47 -16.67
CA TRP A 34 -7.10 7.43 -15.58
C TRP A 34 -6.84 8.86 -16.07
N LYS A 35 -6.06 9.04 -17.15
CA LYS A 35 -5.84 10.36 -17.77
C LYS A 35 -7.10 10.94 -18.42
N MET A 36 -8.00 10.10 -18.89
CA MET A 36 -9.27 10.53 -19.50
C MET A 36 -10.38 10.81 -18.48
N LEU A 37 -10.19 10.41 -17.22
CA LEU A 37 -11.18 10.69 -16.19
C LEU A 37 -11.34 12.21 -16.00
N PRO A 38 -12.57 12.67 -15.75
CA PRO A 38 -12.79 14.05 -15.32
C PRO A 38 -11.89 14.37 -14.12
N GLY A 39 -11.20 15.50 -14.22
CA GLY A 39 -10.30 15.98 -13.18
C GLY A 39 -11.01 16.45 -11.92
N PHE A 40 -10.32 17.27 -11.15
CA PHE A 40 -10.81 17.94 -9.96
C PHE A 40 -10.57 19.45 -10.06
N TYR A 41 -11.33 20.22 -9.29
CA TYR A 41 -11.14 21.69 -9.13
C TYR A 41 -10.55 22.07 -7.78
N TRP A 42 -10.45 21.09 -6.89
CA TRP A 42 -9.95 21.26 -5.55
C TRP A 42 -9.10 20.05 -5.14
N SER A 43 -8.00 20.35 -4.46
CA SER A 43 -7.20 19.34 -3.77
C SER A 43 -6.74 19.83 -2.41
N THR A 44 -6.56 18.91 -1.48
CA THR A 44 -6.00 19.26 -0.16
C THR A 44 -4.49 19.52 -0.27
N GLY A 45 -3.98 20.46 0.52
CA GLY A 45 -2.54 20.69 0.63
C GLY A 45 -1.86 19.52 1.33
N VAL A 46 -0.98 18.80 0.62
CA VAL A 46 -0.18 17.68 1.15
C VAL A 46 1.30 18.00 1.05
N THR A 47 2.04 17.84 2.16
CA THR A 47 3.50 18.03 2.17
C THR A 47 4.23 16.80 1.63
N LYS A 48 4.01 15.63 2.21
CA LYS A 48 4.57 14.34 1.74
C LYS A 48 3.72 13.19 2.24
N SER A 49 3.86 12.01 1.62
CA SER A 49 3.34 10.77 2.20
C SER A 49 4.08 10.43 3.49
N ARG A 50 3.38 9.77 4.42
CA ARG A 50 4.02 9.18 5.59
C ARG A 50 4.79 7.92 5.18
N PRO A 51 5.85 7.54 5.90
CA PRO A 51 6.47 6.22 5.74
C PRO A 51 5.43 5.09 5.84
N GLY A 52 5.65 4.02 5.07
CA GLY A 52 4.74 2.89 4.97
C GLY A 52 3.45 3.15 4.18
N SER A 53 3.26 4.35 3.61
CA SER A 53 2.15 4.64 2.70
C SER A 53 2.48 4.25 1.26
N GLU A 54 1.54 3.56 0.60
CA GLU A 54 1.58 3.36 -0.83
C GLU A 54 0.84 4.50 -1.53
N VAL A 55 1.57 5.34 -2.26
CA VAL A 55 0.99 6.40 -3.07
C VAL A 55 0.49 5.79 -4.37
N LEU A 56 -0.82 5.79 -4.61
CA LEU A 56 -1.46 5.21 -5.79
C LEU A 56 -1.66 6.25 -6.89
N ALA A 57 -2.02 7.48 -6.55
CA ALA A 57 -2.14 8.57 -7.51
C ALA A 57 -1.65 9.90 -6.94
N VAL A 58 -1.14 10.73 -7.84
CA VAL A 58 -0.58 12.05 -7.55
C VAL A 58 -1.25 13.11 -8.40
N HIS A 59 -1.11 14.37 -7.99
CA HIS A 59 -1.45 15.52 -8.80
C HIS A 59 -0.63 15.50 -10.11
N SER A 60 -1.26 15.78 -11.27
CA SER A 60 -0.55 15.74 -12.56
C SER A 60 0.48 16.85 -12.73
N GLU A 61 0.19 18.04 -12.21
CA GLU A 61 1.04 19.23 -12.39
C GLU A 61 1.81 19.64 -11.13
N LEU A 62 1.14 19.80 -9.98
CA LEU A 62 1.76 20.32 -8.77
C LEU A 62 2.83 19.39 -8.18
N ARG A 63 3.93 20.01 -7.77
CA ARG A 63 5.09 19.40 -7.16
C ARG A 63 5.60 20.25 -6.00
N ASN A 64 6.29 19.62 -5.07
CA ASN A 64 7.10 20.28 -4.04
C ASN A 64 8.47 19.62 -3.96
N GLN A 65 9.26 19.95 -2.92
CA GLN A 65 10.61 19.40 -2.71
C GLN A 65 10.66 17.87 -2.55
N PHE A 66 9.53 17.22 -2.26
CA PHE A 66 9.40 15.76 -2.13
C PHE A 66 8.82 15.08 -3.39
N GLY A 67 8.57 15.83 -4.47
CA GLY A 67 8.04 15.32 -5.73
C GLY A 67 6.61 15.75 -6.02
N ARG A 68 5.87 14.95 -6.81
CA ARG A 68 4.45 15.23 -7.11
C ARG A 68 3.59 15.04 -5.87
N ILE A 69 2.58 15.90 -5.71
CA ILE A 69 1.71 15.90 -4.53
C ILE A 69 0.86 14.61 -4.49
N PRO A 70 0.96 13.77 -3.45
CA PRO A 70 0.12 12.58 -3.30
C PRO A 70 -1.34 12.97 -3.07
N LEU A 71 -2.26 12.40 -3.86
CA LEU A 71 -3.70 12.67 -3.76
C LEU A 71 -4.56 11.40 -3.61
N LEU A 72 -3.97 10.22 -3.82
CA LEU A 72 -4.56 8.95 -3.45
C LEU A 72 -3.47 8.08 -2.83
N ALA A 73 -3.63 7.71 -1.58
CA ALA A 73 -2.68 6.86 -0.88
C ALA A 73 -3.41 5.90 0.05
N ILE A 74 -2.80 4.75 0.26
CA ILE A 74 -3.26 3.78 1.26
C ILE A 74 -2.17 3.53 2.29
N ARG A 75 -2.61 3.09 3.46
CA ARG A 75 -1.72 2.64 4.53
C ARG A 75 -2.46 1.66 5.40
N ASP A 76 -1.76 0.69 5.96
CA ASP A 76 -2.27 0.01 7.15
C ASP A 76 -2.09 0.91 8.39
N ALA A 77 -3.00 0.82 9.35
CA ALA A 77 -2.89 1.54 10.61
C ALA A 77 -3.52 0.69 11.72
N GLY A 78 -2.69 0.16 12.62
CA GLY A 78 -3.15 -0.79 13.62
C GLY A 78 -3.83 -2.00 12.96
N ARG A 79 -5.03 -2.33 13.43
CA ARG A 79 -5.90 -3.38 12.85
C ARG A 79 -6.73 -2.90 11.64
N GLY A 80 -6.61 -1.63 11.24
CA GLY A 80 -7.39 -1.04 10.17
C GLY A 80 -6.62 -0.92 8.86
N LYS A 81 -7.35 -0.45 7.85
CA LYS A 81 -6.84 0.10 6.61
C LYS A 81 -7.22 1.57 6.55
N VAL A 82 -6.34 2.39 6.02
CA VAL A 82 -6.59 3.81 5.79
C VAL A 82 -6.46 4.05 4.30
N LEU A 83 -7.49 4.66 3.72
CA LEU A 83 -7.43 5.25 2.40
C LEU A 83 -7.54 6.76 2.56
N PHE A 84 -6.59 7.46 1.98
CA PHE A 84 -6.59 8.90 1.85
C PHE A 84 -6.89 9.27 0.40
N MET A 85 -7.92 10.08 0.19
CA MET A 85 -8.23 10.70 -1.10
C MET A 85 -8.29 12.22 -0.91
N GLY A 86 -7.31 12.91 -1.48
CA GLY A 86 -7.07 14.34 -1.33
C GLY A 86 -7.88 15.23 -2.25
N THR A 87 -8.98 14.72 -2.82
CA THR A 87 -9.89 15.45 -3.71
C THR A 87 -11.32 14.96 -3.49
N ASP A 88 -12.29 15.84 -3.74
CA ASP A 88 -13.73 15.60 -3.59
C ASP A 88 -14.41 15.20 -4.90
N SER A 89 -13.68 15.15 -6.02
CA SER A 89 -14.26 15.16 -7.36
C SER A 89 -14.49 13.76 -7.97
N ALA A 90 -14.36 12.69 -7.17
CA ALA A 90 -14.55 11.32 -7.64
C ALA A 90 -15.93 11.08 -8.29
N TRP A 91 -16.97 11.75 -7.79
CA TRP A 91 -18.33 11.68 -8.33
C TRP A 91 -18.40 12.09 -9.81
N ARG A 92 -17.47 12.95 -10.28
CA ARG A 92 -17.41 13.40 -11.67
C ARG A 92 -17.08 12.27 -12.63
N TRP A 93 -16.47 11.18 -12.17
CA TRP A 93 -16.16 10.01 -12.99
C TRP A 93 -17.40 9.30 -13.55
N ARG A 94 -18.60 9.77 -13.18
CA ARG A 94 -19.86 9.38 -13.80
C ARG A 94 -20.17 10.07 -15.12
N ARG A 95 -19.47 11.16 -15.44
CA ARG A 95 -19.75 11.99 -16.61
C ARG A 95 -19.51 11.21 -17.91
N GLY A 96 -20.55 11.07 -18.72
CA GLY A 96 -20.49 10.46 -20.05
C GLY A 96 -20.37 8.93 -20.08
N VAL A 97 -20.26 8.28 -18.92
CA VAL A 97 -20.09 6.81 -18.80
C VAL A 97 -20.87 6.20 -17.63
N GLU A 98 -21.77 7.00 -17.02
CA GLU A 98 -22.55 6.62 -15.83
C GLU A 98 -21.66 5.93 -14.78
N ASP A 99 -22.06 4.78 -14.25
CA ASP A 99 -21.39 4.22 -13.08
C ASP A 99 -20.13 3.40 -13.37
N LYS A 100 -19.65 3.34 -14.63
CA LYS A 100 -18.54 2.46 -15.04
C LYS A 100 -17.29 2.57 -14.17
N PHE A 101 -16.77 3.79 -13.97
CA PHE A 101 -15.51 4.00 -13.24
C PHE A 101 -15.74 4.32 -11.77
N HIS A 102 -16.73 5.17 -11.47
CA HIS A 102 -17.08 5.53 -10.10
C HIS A 102 -17.44 4.31 -9.25
N TYR A 103 -18.38 3.47 -9.72
CA TYR A 103 -18.81 2.29 -8.98
C TYR A 103 -17.68 1.26 -8.87
N ARG A 104 -16.92 1.06 -9.95
CA ARG A 104 -15.78 0.13 -9.94
C ARG A 104 -14.72 0.55 -8.92
N PHE A 105 -14.36 1.82 -8.86
CA PHE A 105 -13.40 2.34 -7.87
C PHE A 105 -13.88 2.08 -6.43
N TRP A 106 -15.08 2.55 -6.09
CA TRP A 106 -15.58 2.44 -4.72
C TRP A 106 -15.92 1.00 -4.31
N SER A 107 -16.39 0.16 -5.22
CA SER A 107 -16.63 -1.26 -4.92
C SER A 107 -15.34 -2.04 -4.65
N GLN A 108 -14.23 -1.68 -5.31
CA GLN A 108 -12.91 -2.26 -5.02
C GLN A 108 -12.41 -1.81 -3.66
N ILE A 109 -12.56 -0.52 -3.33
CA ILE A 109 -12.20 0.01 -2.00
C ILE A 109 -13.01 -0.67 -0.91
N ALA A 110 -14.34 -0.74 -1.05
CA ALA A 110 -15.20 -1.37 -0.06
C ALA A 110 -14.81 -2.84 0.20
N ARG A 111 -14.55 -3.61 -0.85
CA ARG A 111 -14.07 -5.00 -0.74
C ARG A 111 -12.70 -5.08 -0.06
N TRP A 112 -11.75 -4.24 -0.46
CA TRP A 112 -10.41 -4.20 0.13
C TRP A 112 -10.43 -3.82 1.61
N MET A 113 -11.29 -2.87 2.00
CA MET A 113 -11.48 -2.47 3.40
C MET A 113 -12.11 -3.60 4.23
N ALA A 114 -13.03 -4.38 3.65
CA ALA A 114 -13.66 -5.51 4.32
C ALA A 114 -12.71 -6.71 4.51
N HIS A 115 -11.78 -6.94 3.57
CA HIS A 115 -10.94 -8.14 3.53
C HIS A 115 -10.02 -8.32 4.76
N LYS A 116 -9.42 -7.24 5.30
CA LYS A 116 -8.47 -7.36 6.42
C LYS A 116 -9.12 -7.58 7.80
N ARG A 117 -10.44 -7.46 7.92
CA ARG A 117 -11.13 -7.73 9.20
C ARG A 117 -11.14 -9.22 9.55
N HIS A 118 -10.98 -10.12 8.57
CA HIS A 118 -10.91 -11.57 8.80
C HIS A 118 -9.51 -12.09 9.18
N LEU A 119 -8.43 -11.36 8.86
CA LEU A 119 -7.04 -11.78 9.15
C LEU A 119 -6.50 -11.20 10.47
N ALA A 120 -7.14 -10.14 10.99
CA ALA A 120 -6.63 -9.36 12.12
C ALA A 120 -6.96 -9.95 13.51
N GLU A 121 -7.72 -11.04 13.58
CA GLU A 121 -8.29 -11.49 14.86
C GLU A 121 -7.34 -12.37 15.69
N LYS A 122 -6.21 -12.88 15.14
CA LYS A 122 -5.36 -13.83 15.87
C LYS A 122 -3.88 -13.46 16.10
N GLU A 123 -3.19 -12.71 15.24
CA GLU A 123 -1.70 -12.77 15.26
C GLU A 123 -0.93 -11.47 15.54
N GLY A 124 -1.57 -10.30 15.59
CA GLY A 124 -0.89 -9.03 15.98
C GLY A 124 0.22 -8.53 15.06
N ILE A 125 0.70 -9.34 14.11
CA ILE A 125 1.68 -9.02 13.07
C ILE A 125 0.98 -9.00 11.71
N ARG A 126 1.43 -8.11 10.83
CA ARG A 126 0.94 -7.98 9.45
C ARG A 126 2.08 -7.87 8.49
N LEU A 127 2.23 -8.87 7.64
CA LEU A 127 3.15 -8.83 6.52
C LEU A 127 2.46 -8.31 5.26
N SER A 128 3.16 -7.45 4.54
CA SER A 128 2.87 -7.05 3.17
C SER A 128 4.18 -7.08 2.39
N TYR A 129 4.11 -7.38 1.10
CA TYR A 129 5.28 -7.41 0.24
C TYR A 129 4.97 -6.69 -1.07
N THR A 130 6.00 -6.16 -1.72
CA THR A 130 5.84 -5.47 -3.00
C THR A 130 7.03 -5.72 -3.92
N PRO A 131 6.82 -6.06 -5.21
CA PRO A 131 5.54 -6.17 -5.94
C PRO A 131 4.64 -7.34 -5.52
N GLU A 132 3.32 -7.25 -5.74
CA GLU A 132 2.33 -8.29 -5.40
C GLU A 132 2.58 -9.60 -6.17
N THR A 133 3.18 -9.51 -7.36
CA THR A 133 3.59 -10.62 -8.21
C THR A 133 5.10 -10.54 -8.49
N PRO A 134 5.94 -10.87 -7.49
CA PRO A 134 7.38 -10.78 -7.63
C PRO A 134 7.91 -11.83 -8.60
N LYS A 135 8.88 -11.42 -9.42
CA LYS A 135 9.63 -12.30 -10.32
C LYS A 135 11.03 -12.54 -9.78
N VAL A 136 11.66 -13.61 -10.24
CA VAL A 136 13.07 -13.90 -9.95
C VAL A 136 13.92 -12.71 -10.38
N GLY A 137 14.78 -12.24 -9.47
CA GLY A 137 15.62 -11.06 -9.67
C GLY A 137 14.96 -9.71 -9.37
N ASP A 138 13.65 -9.66 -9.06
CA ASP A 138 13.02 -8.43 -8.56
C ASP A 138 13.50 -8.15 -7.13
N ARG A 139 13.68 -6.88 -6.79
CA ARG A 139 13.79 -6.47 -5.37
C ARG A 139 12.41 -6.46 -4.75
N VAL A 140 12.19 -7.38 -3.82
CA VAL A 140 10.96 -7.50 -3.04
C VAL A 140 11.13 -6.73 -1.74
N PHE A 141 10.28 -5.75 -1.53
CA PHE A 141 10.22 -5.01 -0.28
C PHE A 141 9.22 -5.69 0.63
N LEU A 142 9.68 -6.20 1.76
CA LEU A 142 8.84 -6.72 2.82
C LEU A 142 8.56 -5.60 3.82
N GLN A 143 7.31 -5.44 4.19
CA GLN A 143 6.88 -4.49 5.20
C GLN A 143 6.00 -5.21 6.21
N SER A 144 6.46 -5.22 7.46
CA SER A 144 5.74 -5.79 8.59
C SER A 144 5.19 -4.66 9.48
N THR A 145 3.92 -4.75 9.86
CA THR A 145 3.36 -3.93 10.95
C THR A 145 3.13 -4.81 12.15
N VAL A 146 3.79 -4.50 13.26
CA VAL A 146 3.73 -5.28 14.49
C VAL A 146 2.99 -4.48 15.56
N LEU A 147 2.05 -5.14 16.25
CA LEU A 147 1.28 -4.58 17.34
C LEU A 147 1.60 -5.31 18.65
N ASP A 148 1.67 -4.57 19.75
CA ASP A 148 1.82 -5.13 21.10
C ASP A 148 0.57 -5.91 21.54
N GLU A 149 0.60 -6.47 22.75
CA GLU A 149 -0.53 -7.19 23.36
C GLU A 149 -1.81 -6.33 23.45
N ALA A 150 -1.65 -5.04 23.74
CA ALA A 150 -2.73 -4.07 23.86
C ALA A 150 -3.29 -3.59 22.50
N GLY A 151 -2.64 -3.95 21.39
CA GLY A 151 -3.03 -3.61 20.03
C GLY A 151 -2.53 -2.24 19.56
N PHE A 152 -1.58 -1.63 20.27
CA PHE A 152 -0.85 -0.45 19.83
C PHE A 152 0.32 -0.84 18.94
N PRO A 153 0.73 0.02 18.00
CA PRO A 153 1.93 -0.22 17.22
C PRO A 153 3.15 -0.37 18.13
N LEU A 154 3.99 -1.34 17.80
CA LEU A 154 5.19 -1.60 18.57
C LEU A 154 6.19 -0.43 18.40
N GLU A 155 6.77 0.07 19.50
CA GLU A 155 7.77 1.15 19.45
C GLU A 155 9.08 0.62 20.04
N ASN A 156 10.19 0.69 19.29
CA ASN A 156 11.51 0.19 19.69
C ASN A 156 11.54 -1.29 20.11
N GLY A 157 10.81 -2.17 19.42
CA GLY A 157 10.84 -3.62 19.68
C GLY A 157 11.73 -4.38 18.70
N GLU A 158 12.30 -5.50 19.14
CA GLU A 158 13.04 -6.42 18.28
C GLU A 158 12.06 -7.30 17.49
N VAL A 159 12.18 -7.28 16.16
CA VAL A 159 11.34 -8.08 15.26
C VAL A 159 12.27 -8.90 14.38
N ASN A 160 12.12 -10.22 14.46
CA ASN A 160 12.93 -11.17 13.72
C ASN A 160 12.13 -11.71 12.54
N GLY A 161 12.79 -11.85 11.39
CA GLY A 161 12.25 -12.51 10.21
C GLY A 161 13.05 -13.77 9.87
N ALA A 162 12.36 -14.79 9.39
CA ALA A 162 12.96 -15.93 8.71
C ALA A 162 12.20 -16.22 7.42
N ILE A 163 12.92 -16.67 6.39
CA ILE A 163 12.35 -17.07 5.12
C ILE A 163 12.86 -18.44 4.72
N ILE A 164 11.94 -19.32 4.31
CA ILE A 164 12.26 -20.63 3.74
C ILE A 164 11.99 -20.56 2.24
N SER A 165 13.02 -20.81 1.46
CA SER A 165 12.94 -20.83 0.00
C SER A 165 12.24 -22.10 -0.52
N PRO A 166 11.75 -22.10 -1.77
CA PRO A 166 11.21 -23.30 -2.41
C PRO A 166 12.15 -24.52 -2.39
N SER A 167 13.46 -24.30 -2.40
CA SER A 167 14.48 -25.34 -2.29
C SER A 167 14.74 -25.83 -0.85
N GLY A 168 14.08 -25.23 0.13
CA GLY A 168 14.19 -25.55 1.56
C GLY A 168 15.38 -24.86 2.25
N GLN A 169 15.96 -23.83 1.65
CA GLN A 169 17.00 -23.04 2.28
C GLN A 169 16.37 -22.05 3.26
N ASP A 170 16.82 -22.08 4.51
CA ASP A 170 16.40 -21.17 5.56
C ASP A 170 17.38 -19.99 5.64
N GLU A 171 16.86 -18.76 5.55
CA GLU A 171 17.60 -17.52 5.68
C GLU A 171 16.94 -16.59 6.70
N GLN A 172 17.74 -16.04 7.62
CA GLN A 172 17.27 -14.98 8.51
C GLN A 172 17.23 -13.65 7.77
N ILE A 173 16.16 -12.89 7.99
CA ILE A 173 15.94 -11.55 7.43
C ILE A 173 15.89 -10.55 8.58
N GLU A 174 16.77 -9.55 8.51
CA GLU A 174 16.79 -8.44 9.44
C GLU A 174 15.67 -7.45 9.08
N LEU A 175 14.74 -7.25 10.01
CA LEU A 175 13.64 -6.30 9.88
C LEU A 175 14.03 -5.01 10.60
N THR A 176 14.27 -3.94 9.85
CA THR A 176 14.64 -2.64 10.42
C THR A 176 13.42 -1.79 10.68
N GLU A 177 13.31 -1.21 11.88
CA GLU A 177 12.25 -0.24 12.19
C GLU A 177 12.37 0.99 11.28
N VAL A 178 11.24 1.40 10.71
CA VAL A 178 11.18 2.56 9.82
C VAL A 178 10.94 3.81 10.65
N GLU A 179 11.86 4.77 10.62
CA GLU A 179 11.75 6.01 11.38
C GLU A 179 10.42 6.75 11.11
N GLY A 180 9.65 7.03 12.17
CA GLY A 180 8.31 7.63 12.09
C GLY A 180 7.22 6.71 11.53
N GLY A 181 7.55 5.45 11.23
CA GLY A 181 6.66 4.36 10.90
C GLY A 181 6.20 3.67 12.18
N TRP A 182 5.06 4.10 12.72
CA TRP A 182 4.45 3.60 13.96
C TRP A 182 4.35 2.05 13.94
N GLY A 183 5.29 1.33 14.55
CA GLY A 183 5.37 -0.14 14.54
C GLY A 183 5.56 -0.78 13.17
N VAL A 184 6.21 -0.06 12.26
CA VAL A 184 6.50 -0.55 10.90
C VAL A 184 7.95 -0.93 10.78
N TYR A 185 8.18 -2.15 10.31
CA TYR A 185 9.48 -2.72 10.03
C TYR A 185 9.58 -3.05 8.55
N SER A 186 10.77 -2.89 7.96
CA SER A 186 11.03 -3.19 6.56
C SER A 186 12.24 -4.08 6.38
N ALA A 187 12.17 -4.97 5.40
CA ALA A 187 13.30 -5.76 4.92
C ALA A 187 13.29 -5.79 3.38
N GLU A 188 14.46 -5.99 2.78
CA GLU A 188 14.59 -6.20 1.34
C GLU A 188 15.01 -7.64 1.08
N LEU A 189 14.37 -8.26 0.08
CA LEU A 189 14.65 -9.61 -0.38
C LEU A 189 14.93 -9.57 -1.89
N LEU A 190 15.87 -10.40 -2.33
CA LEU A 190 16.16 -10.60 -3.75
C LEU A 190 15.99 -12.08 -4.08
N PRO A 191 14.79 -12.53 -4.51
CA PRO A 191 14.52 -13.93 -4.79
C PRO A 191 15.41 -14.44 -5.93
N GLN A 192 16.22 -15.45 -5.65
CA GLN A 192 17.09 -16.10 -6.64
C GLN A 192 16.40 -17.24 -7.38
N GLU A 193 15.30 -17.75 -6.83
CA GLU A 193 14.48 -18.82 -7.41
C GLU A 193 13.00 -18.46 -7.38
N GLY A 194 12.23 -19.08 -8.27
CA GLY A 194 10.79 -18.90 -8.36
C GLY A 194 10.07 -20.04 -7.65
N GLY A 195 9.01 -19.72 -6.93
CA GLY A 195 8.20 -20.71 -6.23
C GLY A 195 7.49 -20.10 -5.02
N GLN A 196 6.99 -20.97 -4.15
CA GLN A 196 6.38 -20.56 -2.88
C GLN A 196 7.47 -20.40 -1.82
N PHE A 197 7.52 -19.23 -1.21
CA PHE A 197 8.36 -18.93 -0.04
C PHE A 197 7.47 -18.94 1.20
N GLU A 198 7.97 -19.50 2.29
CA GLU A 198 7.32 -19.41 3.60
C GLU A 198 8.04 -18.32 4.41
N ILE A 199 7.28 -17.41 5.02
CA ILE A 199 7.84 -16.31 5.80
C ILE A 199 7.34 -16.41 7.22
N THR A 200 8.27 -16.36 8.16
CA THR A 200 7.99 -16.29 9.60
C THR A 200 8.44 -14.94 10.13
N ILE A 201 7.56 -14.28 10.89
CA ILE A 201 7.90 -13.03 11.60
C ILE A 201 7.53 -13.20 13.06
N GLU A 202 8.47 -12.90 13.94
CA GLU A 202 8.32 -13.04 15.37
C GLU A 202 8.74 -11.76 16.09
N ALA A 203 7.94 -11.36 17.07
CA ALA A 203 8.31 -10.34 18.06
C ALA A 203 8.27 -11.03 19.44
N PRO A 204 9.39 -11.63 19.87
CA PRO A 204 9.42 -12.53 21.03
C PRO A 204 8.99 -11.84 22.32
N GLU A 205 9.36 -10.56 22.50
CA GLU A 205 9.02 -9.77 23.69
C GLU A 205 7.52 -9.45 23.82
N HIS A 206 6.74 -9.68 22.76
CA HIS A 206 5.32 -9.32 22.69
C HIS A 206 4.39 -10.51 22.38
N ASP A 207 4.92 -11.74 22.46
CA ASP A 207 4.21 -12.99 22.16
C ASP A 207 3.45 -12.92 20.82
N ARG A 208 4.10 -12.33 19.82
CA ARG A 208 3.55 -12.23 18.46
C ARG A 208 4.34 -13.06 17.49
N LYS A 209 3.62 -13.84 16.70
CA LYS A 209 4.16 -14.67 15.64
C LYS A 209 3.19 -14.71 14.46
N LEU A 210 3.74 -14.62 13.25
CA LEU A 210 3.05 -14.80 11.98
C LEU A 210 3.84 -15.82 11.15
N GLU A 211 3.14 -16.83 10.63
CA GLU A 211 3.64 -17.79 9.65
C GLU A 211 2.70 -17.77 8.42
N THR A 212 3.25 -17.74 7.21
CA THR A 212 2.48 -17.59 5.95
C THR A 212 2.64 -18.74 4.99
#